data_AF-A0A919HYK4-F1
#
_entry.id   AF-A0A919HYK4-F1
#
_cell.length_a   1.000
_cell.length_b   1.000
_cell.length_c   1.000
_cell.angle_alpha   90.00
_cell.angle_beta   90.00
_cell.angle_gamma   90.00
#
_symmetry.space_group_name_H-M   'P 1'
#
loop_
_entity.id
_entity.type
_entity.pdbx_description
1 polymer ?
#
loop_
_entity_poly.entity_id
_entity_poly.type
_entity_poly.pdbx_seq_one_letter_code
_entity_poly.pdbx_strand_id
1 'polypeptide(L)'
;MTQIDRLLGIMRRLRDPENGCPWDKEQTFATIAPYTLEETYEVLDAIQREDFDDLRGELGDLLFQVVFYAQMAQEEGRFNFDDICAAISDKLERRHPHIFGEASAGNSTEVWLAGSKSKARSGRKKPSIRHWTIFPIACRR
;
A
#
# COMPACT_ATOMS: atom_id res chain seq x y z
N MET A 1 -14.82 13.53 11.55
CA MET A 1 -13.42 13.12 11.33
C MET A 1 -13.39 11.61 11.33
N THR A 2 -12.96 11.00 10.22
CA THR A 2 -12.87 9.55 10.07
C THR A 2 -11.61 9.02 10.76
N GLN A 3 -11.48 7.70 10.93
CA GLN A 3 -10.25 7.12 11.48
C GLN A 3 -9.06 7.30 10.53
N ILE A 4 -9.30 7.34 9.20
CA ILE A 4 -8.23 7.60 8.24
C ILE A 4 -7.72 9.05 8.35
N ASP A 5 -8.61 10.02 8.55
CA ASP A 5 -8.21 11.43 8.79
C ASP A 5 -7.34 11.55 10.04
N ARG A 6 -7.68 10.79 11.10
CA ARG A 6 -6.90 10.74 12.34
C ARG A 6 -5.51 10.18 12.09
N LEU A 7 -5.39 9.08 11.35
CA LEU A 7 -4.09 8.47 11.01
C LEU A 7 -3.21 9.40 10.18
N LEU A 8 -3.76 10.03 9.14
CA LEU A 8 -3.06 11.04 8.34
C LEU A 8 -2.64 12.24 9.20
N GLY A 9 -3.48 12.67 10.15
CA GLY A 9 -3.17 13.72 11.11
C GLY A 9 -2.03 13.36 12.06
N ILE A 10 -1.99 12.12 12.55
CA ILE A 10 -0.88 11.59 13.35
C ILE A 10 0.41 11.62 12.54
N MET A 11 0.40 11.08 11.32
CA MET A 11 1.59 11.06 10.46
C MET A 11 2.15 12.45 10.18
N ARG A 12 1.29 13.42 9.85
CA ARG A 12 1.71 14.83 9.70
C ARG A 12 2.39 15.38 10.95
N ARG A 13 1.89 15.03 12.13
CA ARG A 13 2.48 15.48 13.41
C ARG A 13 3.79 14.77 13.72
N LEU A 14 3.90 13.48 13.41
CA LEU A 14 5.14 12.71 13.58
C LEU A 14 6.27 13.28 12.70
N ARG A 15 5.94 13.71 11.48
CA ARG A 15 6.91 14.27 10.52
C ARG A 15 6.93 15.81 10.44
N ASP A 16 6.29 16.49 11.38
CA ASP A 16 6.34 17.97 11.45
C ASP A 16 7.80 18.45 11.54
N PRO A 17 8.29 19.34 10.66
CA PRO A 17 9.72 19.68 10.61
C PRO A 17 10.30 20.16 11.95
N GLU A 18 9.52 20.98 12.66
CA GLU A 18 9.92 21.63 13.91
C GLU A 18 9.71 20.72 15.14
N ASN A 19 8.51 20.14 15.27
CA ASN A 19 8.06 19.45 16.49
C ASN A 19 7.87 17.94 16.33
N GLY A 20 8.19 17.41 15.14
CA GLY A 20 8.04 16.00 14.82
C GLY A 20 9.06 15.12 15.54
N CYS A 21 8.76 13.83 15.55
CA CYS A 21 9.64 12.79 16.07
C CYS A 21 10.95 12.76 15.26
N PRO A 22 12.13 12.83 15.92
CA PRO A 22 13.42 12.82 15.23
C PRO A 22 13.59 11.60 14.31
N TRP A 23 13.22 10.40 14.80
CA TRP A 23 13.34 9.18 14.02
C TRP A 23 12.45 9.22 12.78
N ASP A 24 11.18 9.63 12.93
CA ASP A 24 10.24 9.68 11.80
C ASP A 24 10.72 10.68 10.74
N LYS A 25 11.24 11.85 11.12
CA LYS A 25 11.73 12.87 10.19
C LYS A 25 12.91 12.41 9.33
N GLU A 26 13.81 11.62 9.90
CA GLU A 26 15.02 11.15 9.21
C GLU A 26 14.74 10.06 8.18
N GLN A 27 13.54 9.46 8.19
CA GLN A 27 13.20 8.38 7.27
C GLN A 27 13.03 8.86 5.83
N THR A 28 13.42 7.98 4.91
CA THR A 28 13.31 8.14 3.46
C THR A 28 12.59 6.95 2.85
N PHE A 29 12.22 7.03 1.57
CA PHE A 29 11.64 5.87 0.86
C PHE A 29 12.48 4.60 0.98
N ALA A 30 13.82 4.73 0.96
CA ALA A 30 14.74 3.61 1.02
C ALA A 30 14.82 2.99 2.41
N THR A 31 14.76 3.80 3.47
CA THR A 31 14.84 3.30 4.85
C THR A 31 13.54 2.62 5.29
N ILE A 32 12.39 3.05 4.75
CA ILE A 32 11.07 2.44 5.04
C ILE A 32 10.83 1.12 4.27
N ALA A 33 11.48 0.94 3.11
CA ALA A 33 11.29 -0.25 2.27
C ALA A 33 11.51 -1.61 2.98
N PRO A 34 12.57 -1.83 3.78
CA PRO A 34 12.73 -3.09 4.51
C PRO A 34 11.59 -3.34 5.53
N TYR A 35 11.15 -2.32 6.27
CA TYR A 35 10.04 -2.45 7.21
C TYR A 35 8.74 -2.84 6.50
N THR A 36 8.47 -2.28 5.31
CA THR A 36 7.29 -2.68 4.51
C THR A 36 7.32 -4.17 4.13
N LEU A 37 8.51 -4.72 3.88
CA LEU A 37 8.67 -6.15 3.61
C LEU A 37 8.39 -6.97 4.88
N GLU A 38 8.91 -6.54 6.03
CA GLU A 38 8.66 -7.17 7.33
C GLU A 38 7.16 -7.21 7.66
N GLU A 39 6.44 -6.08 7.60
CA GLU A 39 5.00 -6.05 7.88
C GLU A 39 4.20 -6.94 6.91
N THR A 40 4.68 -7.09 5.67
CA THR A 40 4.06 -8.02 4.72
C THR A 40 4.21 -9.47 5.19
N TYR A 41 5.36 -9.86 5.75
CA TYR A 41 5.55 -11.19 6.32
C TYR A 41 4.71 -11.41 7.57
N GLU A 42 4.59 -10.43 8.46
CA GLU A 42 3.74 -10.52 9.66
C GLU A 42 2.26 -10.68 9.30
N VAL A 43 1.76 -9.94 8.30
CA VAL A 43 0.39 -10.15 7.76
C VAL A 43 0.20 -11.58 7.25
N LEU A 44 1.19 -12.14 6.53
CA LEU A 44 1.10 -13.51 6.02
C LEU A 44 1.13 -14.55 7.15
N ASP A 45 1.95 -14.33 8.17
CA ASP A 45 2.03 -15.20 9.34
C ASP A 45 0.72 -15.19 10.14
N ALA A 46 0.13 -14.01 10.39
CA ALA A 46 -1.17 -13.88 11.05
C ALA A 46 -2.30 -14.60 10.29
N ILE A 47 -2.30 -14.51 8.95
CA ILE A 47 -3.23 -15.28 8.10
C ILE A 47 -3.00 -16.79 8.27
N GLN A 48 -1.74 -17.23 8.26
CA GLN A 48 -1.41 -18.65 8.37
C GLN A 48 -1.80 -19.24 9.74
N ARG A 49 -1.72 -18.44 10.79
CA ARG A 49 -2.15 -18.80 12.15
C ARG A 49 -3.66 -18.68 12.38
N GLU A 50 -4.41 -18.14 11.41
CA GLU A 50 -5.83 -17.78 11.56
C GLU A 50 -6.09 -16.85 12.76
N ASP A 51 -5.11 -16.01 13.11
CA ASP A 51 -5.19 -15.07 14.22
C ASP A 51 -5.71 -13.72 13.73
N PHE A 52 -7.03 -13.54 13.81
CA PHE A 52 -7.71 -12.35 13.29
C PHE A 52 -7.51 -11.09 14.15
N ASP A 53 -7.19 -11.26 15.44
CA ASP A 53 -6.90 -10.12 16.31
C ASP A 53 -5.53 -9.54 15.97
N ASP A 54 -4.54 -10.41 15.73
CA ASP A 54 -3.21 -10.05 15.28
C ASP A 54 -3.23 -9.51 13.84
N LEU A 55 -3.94 -10.17 12.93
CA LEU A 55 -4.11 -9.73 11.54
C LEU A 55 -4.62 -8.29 11.43
N ARG A 56 -5.53 -7.89 12.32
CA ARG A 56 -6.02 -6.49 12.35
C ARG A 56 -4.91 -5.51 12.70
N GLY A 57 -4.01 -5.88 13.62
CA GLY A 57 -2.83 -5.09 13.98
C GLY A 57 -1.87 -4.97 12.80
N GLU A 58 -1.47 -6.09 12.23
CA GLU A 58 -0.49 -6.15 11.14
C GLU A 58 -0.98 -5.45 9.85
N LEU A 59 -2.28 -5.55 9.53
CA LEU A 59 -2.87 -4.76 8.44
C LEU A 59 -2.84 -3.25 8.73
N GLY A 60 -2.93 -2.87 10.01
CA GLY A 60 -2.78 -1.49 10.47
C GLY A 60 -1.36 -0.98 10.27
N ASP A 61 -0.35 -1.79 10.62
CA ASP A 61 1.07 -1.44 10.45
C ASP A 61 1.43 -1.37 8.96
N LEU A 62 0.93 -2.29 8.13
CA LEU A 62 1.09 -2.20 6.68
C LEU A 62 0.41 -0.96 6.08
N LEU A 63 -0.78 -0.57 6.57
CA LEU A 63 -1.44 0.67 6.15
C LEU A 63 -0.64 1.90 6.60
N PHE A 64 -0.05 1.87 7.79
CA PHE A 64 0.83 2.92 8.28
C PHE A 64 2.02 3.15 7.35
N GLN A 65 2.64 2.08 6.82
CA GLN A 65 3.72 2.22 5.83
C GLN A 65 3.25 2.95 4.55
N VAL A 66 2.05 2.65 4.04
CA VAL A 66 1.46 3.36 2.88
C VAL A 66 1.25 4.84 3.18
N VAL A 67 0.73 5.16 4.37
CA VAL A 67 0.55 6.55 4.83
C VAL A 67 1.90 7.26 4.98
N PHE A 68 2.94 6.57 5.44
CA PHE A 68 4.29 7.11 5.56
C PHE A 68 4.84 7.51 4.20
N TYR A 69 4.74 6.63 3.20
CA TYR A 69 5.13 6.95 1.82
C TYR A 69 4.34 8.10 1.22
N ALA A 70 3.04 8.16 1.47
CA ALA A 70 2.19 9.24 1.01
C ALA A 70 2.62 10.59 1.60
N GLN A 71 2.95 10.62 2.89
CA GLN A 71 3.42 11.81 3.58
C GLN A 71 4.78 12.29 3.02
N MET A 72 5.76 11.40 2.86
CA MET A 72 7.07 11.76 2.25
C MET A 72 6.90 12.24 0.80
N ALA A 73 6.04 11.60 0.02
CA ALA A 73 5.77 12.02 -1.36
C ALA A 73 5.09 13.40 -1.42
N GLN A 74 4.23 13.70 -0.45
CA GLN A 74 3.57 14.99 -0.33
C GLN A 74 4.56 16.10 0.07
N GLU A 75 5.49 15.81 0.99
CA GLU A 75 6.59 16.71 1.37
C GLU A 75 7.46 17.08 0.15
N GLU A 76 7.68 16.13 -0.76
CA GLU A 76 8.40 16.35 -2.01
C GLU A 76 7.52 16.90 -3.17
N GLY A 77 6.24 17.18 -2.92
CA GLY A 77 5.31 17.71 -3.93
C GLY A 77 5.00 16.75 -5.09
N ARG A 78 5.13 15.43 -4.88
CA ARG A 78 4.96 14.41 -5.93
C ARG A 78 3.53 13.90 -6.05
N PHE A 79 2.94 13.46 -4.94
CA PHE A 79 1.58 12.96 -4.79
C PHE A 79 1.23 12.84 -3.30
N ASN A 80 -0.04 12.73 -2.97
CA ASN A 80 -0.51 12.52 -1.59
C ASN A 80 -1.30 11.21 -1.45
N PHE A 81 -1.90 10.98 -0.27
CA PHE A 81 -2.68 9.78 0.00
C PHE A 81 -3.94 9.66 -0.88
N ASP A 82 -4.62 10.77 -1.14
CA ASP A 82 -5.82 10.80 -1.98
C ASP A 82 -5.49 10.45 -3.44
N ASP A 83 -4.34 10.90 -3.95
CA ASP A 83 -3.85 10.53 -5.29
C ASP A 83 -3.61 9.02 -5.42
N ILE A 84 -3.09 8.38 -4.36
CA ILE A 84 -2.91 6.93 -4.30
C ILE A 84 -4.27 6.23 -4.36
N CYS A 85 -5.22 6.68 -3.55
CA CYS A 85 -6.59 6.15 -3.50
C CYS A 85 -7.31 6.32 -4.84
N ALA A 86 -7.26 7.50 -5.45
CA ALA A 86 -7.83 7.76 -6.77
C ALA A 86 -7.22 6.82 -7.84
N ALA A 87 -5.89 6.69 -7.86
CA ALA A 87 -5.21 5.86 -8.85
C ALA A 87 -5.50 4.36 -8.72
N ILE A 88 -5.87 3.86 -7.53
CA ILE A 88 -6.33 2.47 -7.36
C ILE A 88 -7.83 2.33 -7.67
N SER A 89 -8.67 3.28 -7.26
CA SER A 89 -10.10 3.30 -7.56
C SER A 89 -10.38 3.30 -9.07
N ASP A 90 -9.80 4.27 -9.81
CA ASP A 90 -9.94 4.36 -11.27
C ASP A 90 -9.49 3.07 -11.98
N LYS A 91 -8.44 2.44 -11.44
CA LYS A 91 -7.88 1.20 -11.98
C LYS A 91 -8.81 0.01 -11.72
N LEU A 92 -9.46 -0.04 -10.56
CA LEU A 92 -10.39 -1.10 -10.19
C LEU A 92 -11.69 -0.96 -10.98
N GLU A 93 -12.27 0.24 -11.06
CA GLU A 93 -13.49 0.50 -11.84
C GLU A 93 -13.29 0.09 -13.31
N ARG A 94 -12.19 0.53 -13.93
CA ARG A 94 -11.84 0.18 -15.32
C ARG A 94 -11.57 -1.32 -15.55
N ARG A 95 -11.18 -2.07 -14.52
CA ARG A 95 -10.93 -3.52 -14.61
C ARG A 95 -12.17 -4.36 -14.31
N HIS A 96 -13.20 -3.75 -13.72
CA HIS A 96 -14.46 -4.42 -13.38
C HIS A 96 -15.65 -3.69 -14.03
N PRO A 97 -15.68 -3.55 -15.37
CA PRO A 97 -16.81 -2.92 -16.06
C PRO A 97 -18.11 -3.73 -15.92
N HIS A 98 -18.03 -4.95 -15.38
CA HIS A 98 -19.19 -5.78 -15.07
C HIS A 98 -19.83 -5.49 -13.72
N ILE A 99 -19.15 -4.72 -12.87
CA ILE A 99 -19.70 -4.21 -11.61
C ILE A 99 -20.03 -2.72 -11.75
N PHE A 100 -19.14 -1.95 -12.38
CA PHE A 100 -19.21 -0.48 -12.43
C PHE A 100 -19.61 0.09 -13.80
N GLY A 101 -19.96 -0.75 -14.76
CA GLY A 101 -20.39 -0.35 -16.11
C GLY A 101 -21.46 -1.29 -16.65
N GLU A 102 -21.63 -1.33 -17.97
CA GLU A 102 -22.70 -2.12 -18.62
C GLU A 102 -22.26 -3.50 -19.12
N ALA A 103 -21.01 -3.92 -18.86
CA ALA A 103 -20.55 -5.24 -19.29
C ALA A 103 -21.17 -6.34 -18.40
N SER A 104 -21.31 -7.57 -18.91
CA SER A 104 -21.63 -8.74 -18.09
C SER A 104 -20.42 -9.67 -18.02
N ALA A 105 -20.17 -10.28 -16.86
CA ALA A 105 -19.23 -11.39 -16.72
C ALA A 105 -19.94 -12.53 -15.96
N GLY A 106 -19.97 -13.72 -16.55
CA GLY A 106 -20.69 -14.88 -16.01
C GLY A 106 -19.84 -15.76 -15.09
N ASN A 107 -18.51 -15.61 -15.09
CA ASN A 107 -17.60 -16.42 -14.28
C ASN A 107 -16.26 -15.72 -14.00
N SER A 108 -15.48 -16.30 -13.06
CA SER A 108 -14.18 -15.78 -12.63
C SER A 108 -13.13 -15.69 -13.76
N THR A 109 -13.22 -16.57 -14.77
CA THR A 109 -12.30 -16.58 -15.92
C THR A 109 -12.54 -15.37 -16.82
N GLU A 110 -13.79 -15.04 -17.09
CA GLU A 110 -14.18 -13.85 -17.85
C GLU A 110 -13.77 -12.56 -17.15
N VAL A 111 -13.94 -12.49 -15.82
CA VAL A 111 -13.47 -11.37 -14.98
C VAL A 111 -11.96 -11.20 -15.10
N TRP A 112 -11.20 -12.28 -14.95
CA TRP A 112 -9.74 -12.25 -15.02
C TRP A 112 -9.23 -11.82 -16.40
N LEU A 113 -9.84 -12.32 -17.47
CA LEU A 113 -9.51 -11.95 -18.85
C LEU A 113 -9.82 -10.47 -19.13
N ALA A 114 -10.98 -9.97 -18.69
CA ALA A 114 -11.35 -8.56 -18.83
C ALA A 114 -10.35 -7.64 -18.11
N GLY A 115 -10.01 -7.96 -16.85
CA GLY A 115 -9.02 -7.20 -16.07
C GLY A 115 -7.62 -7.22 -16.70
N SER A 116 -7.22 -8.36 -17.26
CA SER A 116 -5.93 -8.52 -17.96
C SER A 116 -5.86 -7.71 -19.26
N LYS A 117 -6.93 -7.67 -20.05
CA LYS A 117 -7.03 -6.82 -21.25
C LYS A 117 -6.94 -5.33 -20.90
N SER A 118 -7.64 -4.89 -19.85
CA SER A 118 -7.56 -3.52 -19.33
C SER A 118 -6.15 -3.17 -18.84
N LYS A 119 -5.42 -4.13 -18.23
CA LYS A 119 -4.01 -3.94 -17.85
C LYS A 119 -3.09 -3.79 -19.06
N ALA A 120 -3.25 -4.61 -20.09
CA ALA A 120 -2.45 -4.53 -21.33
C ALA A 120 -2.64 -3.20 -22.06
N ARG A 121 -3.88 -2.71 -22.16
CA ARG A 121 -4.20 -1.41 -22.77
C ARG A 121 -3.57 -0.21 -22.05
N SER A 122 -3.27 -0.29 -20.75
CA SER A 122 -2.66 0.82 -20.01
C SER A 122 -1.14 0.95 -20.19
N GLY A 123 -0.51 0.12 -21.05
CA GLY A 123 0.90 0.26 -21.48
C GLY A 123 1.99 0.08 -20.41
N ARG A 124 1.62 -0.16 -19.14
CA ARG A 124 2.56 -0.14 -18.01
C ARG A 124 3.33 -1.46 -17.91
N LYS A 125 4.52 -1.54 -18.52
CA LYS A 125 5.49 -2.62 -18.27
C LYS A 125 6.06 -2.44 -16.86
N LYS A 126 5.80 -3.40 -15.96
CA LYS A 126 6.48 -3.41 -14.65
C LYS A 126 7.89 -3.98 -14.84
N PRO A 127 8.96 -3.27 -14.45
CA PRO A 127 10.29 -3.88 -14.42
C PRO A 127 10.28 -5.09 -13.48
N SER A 128 11.00 -6.14 -13.87
CA SER A 128 11.28 -7.29 -13.01
C SER A 128 12.03 -6.78 -11.79
N ILE A 129 11.59 -7.12 -10.58
CA ILE A 129 12.39 -6.94 -9.38
C ILE A 129 13.61 -7.85 -9.58
N ARG A 130 14.75 -7.29 -9.99
CA ARG A 130 16.03 -8.01 -10.04
C ARG A 130 16.90 -7.42 -8.95
N HIS A 131 17.27 -8.29 -8.01
CA HIS A 131 18.28 -8.07 -6.98
C HIS A 131 17.85 -7.15 -5.83
N TRP A 132 17.02 -7.69 -4.94
CA TRP A 132 17.14 -7.35 -3.51
C TRP A 132 17.99 -8.46 -2.92
N THR A 133 19.22 -8.15 -2.52
CA THR A 133 20.01 -9.01 -1.64
C THR A 133 19.22 -9.10 -0.34
N ILE A 134 18.53 -10.21 -0.18
CA ILE A 134 17.77 -10.57 1.01
C ILE A 134 18.79 -10.68 2.14
N PHE A 135 18.96 -9.60 2.91
CA PHE A 135 19.62 -9.71 4.21
C PHE A 135 18.70 -10.57 5.08
N PRO A 136 19.23 -11.57 5.79
CA PRO A 136 18.44 -12.35 6.71
C PRO A 136 18.19 -11.49 7.95
N ILE A 137 17.16 -10.66 7.90
CA ILE A 137 16.59 -10.09 9.12
C ILE A 137 15.73 -11.22 9.68
N ALA A 138 16.36 -11.98 10.57
CA ALA A 138 15.67 -12.90 11.44
C ALA A 138 14.52 -12.16 12.12
N CYS A 139 13.32 -12.75 12.10
CA CYS A 139 12.27 -12.49 13.07
C CYS A 139 12.90 -12.26 14.44
N ARG A 140 12.90 -11.02 14.92
CA ARG A 140 13.15 -10.67 16.31
C ARG A 140 12.12 -9.63 16.71
N ARG A 141 10.98 -10.11 17.17
CA ARG A 141 10.46 -9.69 18.48
C ARG A 141 10.71 -10.83 19.46
#